data_AF-A0A067DWM7-F1
#
_entry.id   AF-A0A067DWM7-F1
#
_cell.length_a   1.000
_cell.length_b   1.000
_cell.length_c   1.000
_cell.angle_alpha   90.00
_cell.angle_beta   90.00
_cell.angle_gamma   90.00
#
_symmetry.space_group_name_H-M   'P 1'
#
loop_
_entity.id
_entity.type
_entity.pdbx_description
1 polymer ?
#
loop_
_entity_poly.entity_id
_entity_poly.type
_entity_poly.pdbx_seq_one_letter_code
_entity_poly.pdbx_strand_id
1 'polypeptide(L)'
;VEELISQSGRFIRSVEVSVDKVAMKSLEERQEEIIRAAEMVDVFLQARKDTLLITSRVLITGKTPSESLEINLKVSSAMVEIVRRITTRPRYILAKGGITSSDIATKALEAKRAKVVGQALAGVPLWELGPESRHPGVPYVVFPGNVGDNNAVANVVRSWARPVRISSTKELLLNAEKGEYAVGAFNVYNMEGVEAVVAAAEEERSPAILQVRSTCFKVQYITLVTSSIMNDS
;
A
#
# COMPACT_ATOMS: atom_id res chain seq x y z
N VAL A 1 -11.25 -5.44 4.99
CA VAL A 1 -10.70 -5.80 3.65
C VAL A 1 -11.73 -5.54 2.58
N GLU A 2 -12.98 -5.98 2.78
CA GLU A 2 -14.08 -5.65 1.86
C GLU A 2 -14.25 -4.13 1.67
N GLU A 3 -14.24 -3.40 2.78
CA GLU A 3 -14.32 -1.94 2.76
C GLU A 3 -13.13 -1.28 2.05
N LEU A 4 -11.92 -1.86 2.17
CA LEU A 4 -10.74 -1.40 1.43
C LEU A 4 -10.93 -1.59 -0.08
N ILE A 5 -11.45 -2.74 -0.50
CA ILE A 5 -11.71 -3.04 -1.92
C ILE A 5 -12.81 -2.11 -2.45
N SER A 6 -13.88 -1.89 -1.69
CA SER A 6 -14.97 -0.97 -2.03
C SER A 6 -14.48 0.48 -2.20
N GLN A 7 -13.73 0.99 -1.23
CA GLN A 7 -13.29 2.39 -1.22
C GLN A 7 -12.09 2.68 -2.12
N SER A 8 -11.22 1.69 -2.34
CA SER A 8 -9.91 1.89 -3.00
C SER A 8 -9.69 1.00 -4.22
N GLY A 9 -10.71 0.30 -4.71
CA GLY A 9 -10.61 -0.64 -5.83
C GLY A 9 -10.07 -0.03 -7.13
N ARG A 10 -10.15 1.30 -7.29
CA ARG A 10 -9.57 2.01 -8.43
C ARG A 10 -8.03 2.09 -8.37
N PHE A 11 -7.47 2.15 -7.16
CA PHE A 11 -6.05 2.43 -6.89
C PHE A 11 -5.27 1.20 -6.43
N ILE A 12 -5.95 0.20 -5.87
CA ILE A 12 -5.35 -1.06 -5.42
C ILE A 12 -5.54 -2.15 -6.47
N ARG A 13 -4.50 -2.92 -6.73
CA ARG A 13 -4.56 -4.12 -7.57
C ARG A 13 -4.69 -5.34 -6.69
N SER A 14 -5.82 -6.04 -6.80
CA SER A 14 -6.08 -7.25 -6.03
C SER A 14 -5.59 -8.48 -6.80
N VAL A 15 -4.85 -9.35 -6.12
CA VAL A 15 -4.52 -10.69 -6.56
C VAL A 15 -5.23 -11.65 -5.62
N GLU A 16 -6.23 -12.35 -6.15
CA GLU A 16 -6.93 -13.39 -5.42
C GLU A 16 -6.23 -14.75 -5.61
N VAL A 17 -6.09 -15.49 -4.52
CA VAL A 17 -5.55 -16.85 -4.46
C VAL A 17 -6.70 -17.81 -4.19
N SER A 18 -6.89 -18.77 -5.09
CA SER A 18 -7.95 -19.77 -4.94
C SER A 18 -7.65 -20.74 -3.80
N VAL A 19 -8.48 -20.75 -2.76
CA VAL A 19 -8.38 -21.70 -1.64
C VAL A 19 -8.50 -23.15 -2.13
N ASP A 20 -9.39 -23.41 -3.09
CA ASP A 20 -9.58 -24.73 -3.68
C ASP A 20 -8.28 -25.24 -4.33
N LYS A 21 -7.65 -24.43 -5.19
CA LYS A 21 -6.39 -24.80 -5.85
C LYS A 21 -5.25 -25.04 -4.87
N VAL A 22 -5.10 -24.20 -3.84
CA VAL A 22 -3.96 -24.31 -2.93
C VAL A 22 -4.14 -25.37 -1.84
N ALA A 23 -5.39 -25.74 -1.49
CA ALA A 23 -5.67 -26.63 -0.37
C ALA A 23 -6.27 -27.99 -0.75
N MET A 24 -6.99 -28.10 -1.85
CA MET A 24 -7.79 -29.29 -2.21
C MET A 24 -7.33 -30.00 -3.49
N LYS A 25 -6.62 -29.30 -4.37
CA LYS A 25 -6.19 -29.81 -5.67
C LYS A 25 -4.81 -30.47 -5.63
N SER A 26 -4.32 -30.91 -6.79
CA SER A 26 -3.02 -31.58 -6.90
C SER A 26 -1.86 -30.64 -6.50
N LEU A 27 -0.69 -31.24 -6.25
CA LEU A 27 0.52 -30.46 -5.98
C LEU A 27 0.91 -29.59 -7.18
N GLU A 28 0.67 -30.04 -8.42
CA GLU A 28 0.91 -29.22 -9.61
C GLU A 28 0.01 -27.99 -9.63
N GLU A 29 -1.31 -28.17 -9.46
CA GLU A 29 -2.27 -27.05 -9.47
C GLU A 29 -1.99 -26.04 -8.35
N ARG A 30 -1.57 -26.54 -7.17
CA ARG A 30 -1.12 -25.69 -6.07
C ARG A 30 0.09 -24.84 -6.48
N GLN A 31 1.11 -25.45 -7.10
CA GLN A 31 2.33 -24.73 -7.49
C GLN A 31 2.06 -23.73 -8.61
N GLU A 32 1.23 -24.07 -9.60
CA GLU A 32 0.82 -23.15 -10.66
C GLU A 32 0.11 -21.91 -10.08
N GLU A 33 -0.80 -22.10 -9.12
CA GLU A 33 -1.50 -20.99 -8.48
C GLU A 33 -0.57 -20.09 -7.67
N ILE A 34 0.40 -20.69 -6.96
CA ILE A 34 1.42 -19.96 -6.20
C ILE A 34 2.31 -19.14 -7.14
N ILE A 35 2.77 -19.73 -8.24
CA ILE A 35 3.63 -19.05 -9.24
C ILE A 35 2.86 -17.89 -9.87
N ARG A 36 1.65 -18.15 -10.38
CA ARG A 36 0.78 -17.13 -10.97
C ARG A 36 0.56 -15.95 -10.04
N ALA A 37 0.21 -16.22 -8.78
CA ALA A 37 -0.05 -15.17 -7.80
C ALA A 37 1.21 -14.34 -7.49
N ALA A 38 2.36 -15.00 -7.30
CA ALA A 38 3.63 -14.32 -7.04
C ALA A 38 4.05 -13.42 -8.21
N GLU A 39 3.98 -13.92 -9.45
CA GLU A 39 4.31 -13.17 -10.66
C GLU A 39 3.41 -11.94 -10.84
N MET A 40 2.11 -12.10 -10.65
CA MET A 40 1.18 -10.96 -10.73
C MET A 40 1.46 -9.90 -9.68
N VAL A 41 1.77 -10.31 -8.44
CA VAL A 41 2.14 -9.37 -7.37
C VAL A 41 3.43 -8.65 -7.73
N ASP A 42 4.45 -9.35 -8.22
CA ASP A 42 5.71 -8.73 -8.63
C ASP A 42 5.51 -7.72 -9.77
N VAL A 43 4.71 -8.05 -10.79
CA VAL A 43 4.35 -7.14 -11.88
C VAL A 43 3.70 -5.85 -11.35
N PHE A 44 2.77 -5.95 -10.42
CA PHE A 44 2.10 -4.78 -9.85
C PHE A 44 3.02 -3.95 -8.95
N LEU A 45 3.88 -4.59 -8.16
CA LEU A 45 4.88 -3.89 -7.35
C LEU A 45 5.92 -3.17 -8.22
N GLN A 46 6.38 -3.78 -9.32
CA GLN A 46 7.30 -3.15 -10.29
C GLN A 46 6.67 -1.93 -10.94
N ALA A 47 5.38 -2.01 -11.27
CA ALA A 47 4.58 -0.88 -11.76
C ALA A 47 4.25 0.17 -10.67
N ARG A 48 4.80 0.01 -9.45
CA ARG A 48 4.60 0.87 -8.28
C ARG A 48 3.13 1.03 -7.89
N LYS A 49 2.32 -0.01 -8.09
CA LYS A 49 0.91 -0.05 -7.68
C LYS A 49 0.75 -0.67 -6.30
N ASP A 50 -0.13 -0.10 -5.50
CA ASP A 50 -0.51 -0.71 -4.23
C ASP A 50 -1.23 -2.04 -4.53
N THR A 51 -0.78 -3.12 -3.92
CA THR A 51 -1.15 -4.49 -4.29
C THR A 51 -1.72 -5.22 -3.08
N LEU A 52 -2.87 -5.86 -3.25
CA LEU A 52 -3.58 -6.59 -2.22
C LEU A 52 -3.63 -8.08 -2.57
N LEU A 53 -2.91 -8.90 -1.81
CA LEU A 53 -2.97 -10.36 -1.91
C LEU A 53 -4.02 -10.89 -0.93
N ILE A 54 -5.04 -11.58 -1.44
CA ILE A 54 -6.14 -12.13 -0.65
C ILE A 54 -6.45 -13.56 -1.07
N THR A 55 -7.07 -14.33 -0.19
CA THR A 55 -7.64 -15.63 -0.53
C THR A 55 -9.09 -15.48 -0.96
N SER A 56 -9.59 -16.42 -1.77
CA SER A 56 -11.01 -16.48 -2.13
C SER A 56 -11.90 -16.64 -0.88
N ARG A 57 -13.11 -16.07 -0.91
CA ARG A 57 -14.04 -16.09 0.24
C ARG A 57 -14.84 -17.39 0.38
N VAL A 58 -14.50 -18.42 -0.41
CA VAL A 58 -15.17 -19.72 -0.33
C VAL A 58 -14.75 -20.36 0.98
N LEU A 59 -15.68 -20.45 1.93
CA LEU A 59 -15.44 -21.13 3.20
C LEU A 59 -15.38 -22.64 2.93
N ILE A 60 -14.17 -23.15 2.72
CA ILE A 60 -13.96 -24.59 2.60
C ILE A 60 -13.73 -25.14 4.01
N THR A 61 -14.82 -25.51 4.67
CA THR A 61 -14.76 -26.23 5.96
C THR A 61 -14.60 -27.72 5.71
N GLY A 62 -13.65 -28.34 6.40
CA GLY A 62 -13.57 -29.79 6.47
C GLY A 62 -14.78 -30.37 7.18
N LYS A 63 -15.04 -31.67 7.00
CA LYS A 63 -16.09 -32.39 7.72
C LYS A 63 -15.79 -32.53 9.21
N THR A 64 -14.52 -32.31 9.60
CA THR A 64 -14.04 -32.35 10.98
C THR A 64 -13.21 -31.09 11.34
N PRO A 65 -13.04 -30.79 12.64
CA PRO A 65 -12.13 -29.73 13.09
C PRO A 65 -10.68 -29.94 12.60
N SER A 66 -10.21 -31.19 12.57
CA SER A 66 -8.85 -31.53 12.12
C SER A 66 -8.66 -31.26 10.64
N GLU A 67 -9.63 -31.62 9.80
CA GLU A 67 -9.59 -31.31 8.36
C GLU A 67 -9.63 -29.78 8.13
N SER A 68 -10.46 -29.06 8.88
CA SER A 68 -10.52 -27.59 8.80
C SER A 68 -9.20 -26.94 9.20
N LEU A 69 -8.51 -27.48 10.21
CA LEU A 69 -7.17 -27.04 10.58
C LEU A 69 -6.14 -27.33 9.47
N GLU A 70 -6.18 -28.51 8.86
CA GLU A 70 -5.27 -28.89 7.77
C GLU A 70 -5.42 -27.97 6.54
N ILE A 71 -6.66 -27.63 6.18
CA ILE A 71 -6.94 -26.66 5.09
C ILE A 71 -6.32 -25.31 5.42
N ASN A 72 -6.53 -24.80 6.64
CA ASN A 72 -5.95 -23.52 7.07
C ASN A 72 -4.41 -23.54 7.03
N LEU A 73 -3.77 -24.65 7.40
CA LEU A 73 -2.32 -24.82 7.31
C LEU A 73 -1.84 -24.83 5.84
N LYS A 74 -2.56 -25.51 4.94
CA LYS A 74 -2.26 -25.52 3.50
C LYS A 74 -2.40 -24.13 2.88
N VAL A 75 -3.41 -23.37 3.26
CA VAL A 75 -3.59 -21.98 2.81
C VAL A 75 -2.49 -21.07 3.35
N SER A 76 -2.20 -21.12 4.66
CA SER A 76 -1.15 -20.30 5.28
C SER A 76 0.22 -20.56 4.64
N SER A 77 0.58 -21.83 4.45
CA SER A 77 1.82 -22.20 3.77
C SER A 77 1.90 -21.72 2.33
N ALA A 78 0.79 -21.76 1.58
CA ALA A 78 0.75 -21.23 0.21
C ALA A 78 0.97 -19.71 0.20
N MET A 79 0.36 -18.97 1.13
CA MET A 79 0.56 -17.52 1.27
C MET A 79 2.03 -17.18 1.60
N VAL A 80 2.65 -17.95 2.50
CA VAL A 80 4.08 -17.84 2.82
C VAL A 80 4.93 -18.09 1.57
N GLU A 81 4.62 -19.14 0.81
CA GLU A 81 5.32 -19.50 -0.43
C GLU A 81 5.21 -18.42 -1.51
N ILE A 82 4.04 -17.79 -1.66
CA ILE A 82 3.82 -16.67 -2.58
C ILE A 82 4.69 -15.47 -2.16
N VAL A 83 4.59 -15.03 -0.91
CA VAL A 83 5.35 -13.88 -0.41
C VAL A 83 6.85 -14.11 -0.46
N ARG A 84 7.30 -15.35 -0.25
CA ARG A 84 8.71 -15.74 -0.37
C ARG A 84 9.24 -15.64 -1.81
N ARG A 85 8.37 -15.76 -2.81
CA ARG A 85 8.72 -15.64 -4.24
C ARG A 85 8.74 -14.20 -4.75
N ILE A 86 8.05 -13.27 -4.07
CA ILE A 86 8.06 -11.84 -4.43
C ILE A 86 9.49 -11.30 -4.34
N THR A 87 10.05 -10.85 -5.45
CA THR A 87 11.43 -10.32 -5.53
C THR A 87 11.45 -8.81 -5.43
N THR A 88 10.37 -8.14 -5.82
CA THR A 88 10.28 -6.68 -5.86
C THR A 88 10.12 -6.14 -4.45
N ARG A 89 11.04 -5.26 -4.04
CA ARG A 89 11.01 -4.64 -2.71
C ARG A 89 9.77 -3.72 -2.58
N PRO A 90 8.80 -4.03 -1.69
CA PRO A 90 7.67 -3.13 -1.44
C PRO A 90 8.09 -1.94 -0.56
N ARG A 91 7.26 -0.89 -0.53
CA ARG A 91 7.50 0.28 0.35
C ARG A 91 7.18 -0.02 1.81
N TYR A 92 6.17 -0.84 2.04
CA TYR A 92 5.76 -1.36 3.32
C TYR A 92 4.97 -2.65 3.06
N ILE A 93 4.81 -3.48 4.08
CA ILE A 93 3.97 -4.68 4.04
C ILE A 93 2.95 -4.57 5.17
N LEU A 94 1.70 -4.95 4.90
CA LEU A 94 0.64 -5.03 5.92
C LEU A 94 0.07 -6.44 5.90
N ALA A 95 0.19 -7.15 7.03
CA ALA A 95 -0.39 -8.47 7.21
C ALA A 95 -1.50 -8.42 8.26
N LYS A 96 -2.68 -8.97 7.93
CA LYS A 96 -3.82 -9.04 8.86
C LYS A 96 -3.94 -10.41 9.50
N GLY A 97 -4.16 -10.43 10.81
CA GLY A 97 -4.33 -11.64 11.62
C GLY A 97 -3.03 -12.03 12.33
N GLY A 98 -3.14 -12.53 13.57
CA GLY A 98 -1.98 -12.83 14.41
C GLY A 98 -1.07 -13.92 13.82
N ILE A 99 -1.64 -15.07 13.45
CA ILE A 99 -0.87 -16.18 12.87
C ILE A 99 -0.30 -15.79 11.51
N THR A 100 -1.12 -15.25 10.61
CA THR A 100 -0.69 -14.84 9.27
C THR A 100 0.45 -13.82 9.33
N SER A 101 0.33 -12.80 10.18
CA SER A 101 1.37 -11.78 10.31
C SER A 101 2.67 -12.35 10.90
N SER A 102 2.59 -13.29 11.84
CA SER A 102 3.77 -13.98 12.36
C SER A 102 4.44 -14.87 11.31
N ASP A 103 3.66 -15.66 10.60
CA ASP A 103 4.14 -16.60 9.57
C ASP A 103 4.78 -15.86 8.40
N ILE A 104 4.17 -14.77 7.92
CA ILE A 104 4.75 -13.96 6.86
C ILE A 104 6.07 -13.33 7.32
N ALA A 105 6.14 -12.75 8.52
CA ALA A 105 7.37 -12.14 9.02
C ALA A 105 8.51 -13.17 9.17
N THR A 106 8.23 -14.30 9.80
CA THR A 106 9.27 -15.27 10.19
C THR A 106 9.62 -16.27 9.09
N LYS A 107 8.63 -16.74 8.30
CA LYS A 107 8.82 -17.79 7.30
C LYS A 107 8.97 -17.24 5.88
N ALA A 108 8.20 -16.21 5.52
CA ALA A 108 8.22 -15.65 4.16
C ALA A 108 9.25 -14.54 3.99
N LEU A 109 9.41 -13.69 5.01
CA LEU A 109 10.38 -12.61 5.06
C LEU A 109 11.66 -13.00 5.83
N GLU A 110 11.70 -14.20 6.41
CA GLU A 110 12.89 -14.76 7.07
C GLU A 110 13.44 -13.86 8.20
N ALA A 111 12.59 -13.00 8.77
CA ALA A 111 12.98 -12.10 9.86
C ALA A 111 13.27 -12.91 11.13
N LYS A 112 14.46 -12.72 11.70
CA LYS A 112 14.85 -13.31 13.00
C LYS A 112 14.60 -12.32 14.13
N ARG A 113 14.71 -11.03 13.83
CA ARG A 113 14.46 -9.93 14.76
C ARG A 113 13.70 -8.82 14.04
N ALA A 114 12.89 -8.10 14.81
CA ALA A 114 12.21 -6.91 14.36
C ALA A 114 12.21 -5.88 15.48
N LYS A 115 12.35 -4.61 15.12
CA LYS A 115 12.24 -3.49 16.06
C LYS A 115 10.82 -2.92 15.97
N VAL A 116 10.13 -2.79 17.10
CA VAL A 116 8.88 -2.02 17.13
C VAL A 116 9.25 -0.54 17.09
N VAL A 117 8.94 0.12 15.97
CA VAL A 117 9.30 1.52 15.72
C VAL A 117 8.14 2.49 15.95
N GLY A 118 6.94 1.95 16.20
CA GLY A 118 5.76 2.75 16.53
C GLY A 118 4.48 1.97 16.30
N GLN A 119 3.41 2.71 15.98
CA GLN A 119 2.10 2.16 15.67
C GLN A 119 1.54 2.83 14.42
N ALA A 120 0.96 2.06 13.50
CA ALA A 120 0.32 2.58 12.28
C ALA A 120 -1.08 3.14 12.56
N LEU A 121 -1.75 2.60 13.58
CA LEU A 121 -2.97 3.05 14.24
C LEU A 121 -2.90 2.62 15.70
N ALA A 122 -3.72 3.22 16.58
CA ALA A 122 -3.82 2.76 17.97
C ALA A 122 -4.10 1.25 18.03
N GLY A 123 -3.21 0.50 18.67
CA GLY A 123 -3.29 -0.97 18.76
C GLY A 123 -2.80 -1.74 17.53
N VAL A 124 -2.27 -1.06 16.49
CA VAL A 124 -1.68 -1.67 15.28
C VAL A 124 -0.17 -1.41 15.25
N PRO A 125 0.67 -2.37 15.68
CA PRO A 125 2.11 -2.16 15.77
C PRO A 125 2.78 -2.07 14.40
N LEU A 126 3.81 -1.22 14.33
CA LEU A 126 4.69 -1.02 13.18
C LEU A 126 6.08 -1.55 13.51
N TRP A 127 6.55 -2.51 12.71
CA TRP A 127 7.84 -3.15 12.86
C TRP A 127 8.79 -2.71 11.76
N GLU A 128 10.07 -2.63 12.10
CA GLU A 128 11.17 -2.55 11.15
C GLU A 128 11.92 -3.89 11.18
N LEU A 129 11.95 -4.58 10.04
CA LEU A 129 12.60 -5.89 9.93
C LEU A 129 14.12 -5.73 9.84
N GLY A 130 14.84 -6.65 10.49
CA GLY A 130 16.29 -6.63 10.58
C GLY A 130 17.01 -6.84 9.23
N PRO A 131 18.33 -6.58 9.17
CA PRO A 131 19.13 -6.73 7.95
C PRO A 131 19.21 -8.15 7.40
N GLU A 132 18.90 -9.15 8.23
CA GLU A 132 18.83 -10.55 7.83
C GLU A 132 17.54 -10.91 7.09
N SER A 133 16.50 -10.07 7.17
CA SER A 133 15.22 -10.37 6.56
C SER A 133 15.30 -10.17 5.05
N ARG A 134 14.36 -10.80 4.34
CA ARG A 134 14.03 -10.39 2.97
C ARG A 134 13.48 -8.96 3.04
N HIS A 135 13.94 -8.13 2.12
CA HIS A 135 13.66 -6.70 2.08
C HIS A 135 14.04 -5.94 3.39
N PRO A 136 15.33 -5.89 3.76
CA PRO A 136 15.81 -5.22 4.98
C PRO A 136 15.29 -3.80 5.18
N GLY A 137 14.79 -3.46 6.38
CA GLY A 137 14.29 -2.13 6.69
C GLY A 137 12.98 -1.74 5.99
N VAL A 138 12.28 -2.69 5.37
CA VAL A 138 10.89 -2.46 4.94
C VAL A 138 10.00 -2.41 6.18
N PRO A 139 9.18 -1.35 6.36
CA PRO A 139 8.18 -1.28 7.41
C PRO A 139 7.14 -2.40 7.27
N TYR A 140 6.87 -3.07 8.38
CA TYR A 140 5.96 -4.21 8.48
C TYR A 140 4.85 -3.91 9.48
N VAL A 141 3.62 -3.76 8.99
CA VAL A 141 2.44 -3.49 9.79
C VAL A 141 1.78 -4.81 10.16
N VAL A 142 1.75 -5.10 11.46
CA VAL A 142 1.06 -6.26 12.02
C VAL A 142 -0.35 -5.81 12.40
N PHE A 143 -1.34 -6.16 11.59
CA PHE A 143 -2.71 -5.73 11.79
C PHE A 143 -3.51 -6.79 12.56
N PRO A 144 -3.90 -6.55 13.83
CA PRO A 144 -4.61 -7.55 14.62
C PRO A 144 -6.00 -7.87 14.04
N GLY A 145 -6.50 -9.07 14.30
CA GLY A 145 -7.81 -9.51 13.82
C GLY A 145 -8.98 -8.70 14.42
N ASN A 146 -8.80 -8.22 15.66
CA ASN A 146 -9.81 -7.64 16.54
C ASN A 146 -9.69 -6.12 16.73
N VAL A 147 -8.83 -5.44 15.97
CA VAL A 147 -8.58 -4.00 16.14
C VAL A 147 -9.29 -3.17 15.08
N GLY A 148 -9.98 -2.12 15.54
CA GLY A 148 -10.61 -1.09 14.72
C GLY A 148 -11.99 -1.46 14.18
N ASP A 149 -12.59 -0.51 13.46
CA ASP A 149 -13.85 -0.69 12.73
C ASP A 149 -13.61 -1.32 11.34
N ASN A 150 -14.68 -1.46 10.55
CA ASN A 150 -14.59 -2.01 9.20
C ASN A 150 -13.67 -1.18 8.27
N ASN A 151 -13.41 0.09 8.61
CA ASN A 151 -12.56 1.01 7.86
C ASN A 151 -11.09 0.98 8.29
N ALA A 152 -10.74 0.39 9.44
CA ALA A 152 -9.42 0.57 10.05
C ALA A 152 -8.25 0.14 9.13
N VAL A 153 -8.41 -0.96 8.39
CA VAL A 153 -7.40 -1.37 7.38
C VAL A 153 -7.34 -0.35 6.24
N ALA A 154 -8.48 0.17 5.79
CA ALA A 154 -8.53 1.20 4.75
C ALA A 154 -7.91 2.52 5.20
N ASN A 155 -8.08 2.89 6.46
CA ASN A 155 -7.46 4.07 7.05
C ASN A 155 -5.94 3.95 7.08
N VAL A 156 -5.38 2.80 7.48
CA VAL A 156 -3.92 2.56 7.40
C VAL A 156 -3.45 2.63 5.96
N VAL A 157 -4.10 1.90 5.05
CA VAL A 157 -3.65 1.91 3.65
C VAL A 157 -3.73 3.31 3.07
N ARG A 158 -4.74 4.11 3.40
CA ARG A 158 -4.87 5.50 2.94
C ARG A 158 -3.81 6.42 3.52
N SER A 159 -3.48 6.31 4.82
CA SER A 159 -2.46 7.16 5.44
C SER A 159 -1.03 6.79 5.02
N TRP A 160 -0.83 5.57 4.54
CA TRP A 160 0.45 5.07 4.02
C TRP A 160 0.52 5.01 2.49
N ALA A 161 -0.61 5.24 1.81
CA ALA A 161 -0.66 5.42 0.38
C ALA A 161 0.19 6.64 0.03
N ARG A 162 0.83 6.59 -1.15
CA ARG A 162 1.50 7.79 -1.64
C ARG A 162 0.44 8.89 -1.76
N PRO A 163 0.74 10.13 -1.32
CA PRO A 163 -0.11 11.25 -1.66
C PRO A 163 -0.32 11.21 -3.17
N VAL A 164 -1.59 11.32 -3.58
CA VAL A 164 -1.97 11.33 -5.00
C VAL A 164 -1.09 12.38 -5.65
N ARG A 165 -0.12 11.92 -6.46
CA ARG A 165 0.53 12.81 -7.39
C ARG A 165 -0.58 13.17 -8.35
N ILE A 166 -1.10 14.38 -8.24
CA ILE A 166 -1.87 14.96 -9.35
C ILE A 166 -0.89 14.91 -10.51
N SER A 167 -1.09 13.95 -11.41
CA SER A 167 -0.02 13.49 -12.29
C SER A 167 0.20 14.47 -13.44
N SER A 168 -0.71 15.43 -13.60
CA SER A 168 -0.59 16.56 -14.52
C SER A 168 -1.57 17.68 -14.15
N THR A 169 -1.26 18.91 -14.58
CA THR A 169 -2.17 20.07 -14.52
C THR A 169 -3.54 19.76 -15.15
N LYS A 170 -3.56 18.93 -16.20
CA LYS A 170 -4.81 18.49 -16.86
C LYS A 170 -5.71 17.71 -15.91
N GLU A 171 -5.15 16.77 -15.15
CA GLU A 171 -5.91 15.99 -14.18
C GLU A 171 -6.44 16.86 -13.03
N LEU A 172 -5.65 17.86 -12.63
CA LEU A 172 -6.03 18.87 -11.64
C LEU A 172 -7.28 19.65 -12.09
N LEU A 173 -7.24 20.19 -13.31
CA LEU A 173 -8.34 20.97 -13.89
C LEU A 173 -9.59 20.12 -14.15
N LEU A 174 -9.44 18.87 -14.56
CA LEU A 174 -10.58 17.95 -14.74
C LEU A 174 -11.28 17.61 -13.42
N ASN A 175 -10.53 17.54 -12.31
CA ASN A 175 -11.13 17.30 -10.99
C ASN A 175 -11.83 18.55 -10.46
N ALA A 176 -11.29 19.73 -10.73
CA ALA A 176 -11.90 21.03 -10.44
C ALA A 176 -13.23 21.22 -11.18
N GLU A 177 -13.26 20.90 -12.48
CA GLU A 177 -14.49 20.93 -13.28
C GLU A 177 -15.56 19.97 -12.74
N LYS A 178 -15.19 18.73 -12.41
CA LYS A 178 -16.12 17.74 -11.85
C LYS A 178 -16.57 18.04 -10.43
N GLY A 179 -15.71 18.66 -9.63
CA GLY A 179 -15.98 19.00 -8.25
C GLY A 179 -16.57 20.41 -8.07
N GLU A 180 -16.82 21.12 -9.17
CA GLU A 180 -17.34 22.49 -9.19
C GLU A 180 -16.54 23.48 -8.32
N TYR A 181 -15.22 23.33 -8.28
CA TYR A 181 -14.32 24.23 -7.55
C TYR A 181 -13.28 24.84 -8.49
N ALA A 182 -12.81 26.04 -8.15
CA ALA A 182 -11.72 26.69 -8.87
C ALA A 182 -10.36 26.31 -8.28
N VAL A 183 -9.33 26.32 -9.13
CA VAL A 183 -7.94 26.10 -8.72
C VAL A 183 -7.22 27.43 -8.84
N GLY A 184 -6.71 27.95 -7.72
CA GLY A 184 -5.92 29.18 -7.73
C GLY A 184 -4.54 28.96 -8.36
N ALA A 185 -4.09 29.89 -9.20
CA ALA A 185 -2.74 29.88 -9.77
C ALA A 185 -1.98 31.14 -9.34
N PHE A 186 -0.84 30.96 -8.67
CA PHE A 186 -0.10 32.03 -8.01
C PHE A 186 1.35 32.08 -8.48
N ASN A 187 1.80 33.28 -8.83
CA ASN A 187 3.21 33.58 -9.06
C ASN A 187 3.84 33.96 -7.72
N VAL A 188 4.79 33.17 -7.25
CA VAL A 188 5.49 33.39 -5.98
C VAL A 188 6.95 33.71 -6.23
N TYR A 189 7.46 34.69 -5.46
CA TYR A 189 8.77 35.29 -5.70
C TYR A 189 9.76 35.07 -4.55
N ASN A 190 9.29 34.55 -3.41
CA ASN A 190 10.07 34.24 -2.21
C ASN A 190 9.42 33.07 -1.45
N MET A 191 10.12 32.54 -0.44
CA MET A 191 9.63 31.43 0.40
C MET A 191 8.42 31.82 1.25
N GLU A 192 8.37 33.05 1.77
CA GLU A 192 7.21 33.55 2.54
C GLU A 192 5.93 33.52 1.69
N GLY A 193 6.01 33.89 0.41
CA GLY A 193 4.89 33.81 -0.53
C GLY A 193 4.49 32.37 -0.85
N VAL A 194 5.45 31.43 -0.93
CA VAL A 194 5.14 30.00 -1.05
C VAL A 194 4.36 29.52 0.17
N GLU A 195 4.87 29.81 1.37
CA GLU A 195 4.25 29.40 2.63
C GLU A 195 2.85 29.98 2.82
N ALA A 196 2.66 31.27 2.49
CA ALA A 196 1.36 31.93 2.57
C ALA A 196 0.32 31.27 1.64
N VAL A 197 0.70 30.95 0.41
CA VAL A 197 -0.21 30.28 -0.54
C VAL A 197 -0.50 28.84 -0.11
N VAL A 198 0.50 28.12 0.41
CA VAL A 198 0.30 26.75 0.91
C VAL A 198 -0.64 26.75 2.12
N ALA A 199 -0.42 27.65 3.09
CA ALA A 199 -1.26 27.75 4.28
C ALA A 199 -2.72 28.05 3.92
N ALA A 200 -2.96 29.00 3.00
CA ALA A 200 -4.30 29.33 2.52
C ALA A 200 -4.95 28.14 1.78
N ALA A 201 -4.18 27.43 0.95
CA ALA A 201 -4.67 26.24 0.23
C ALA A 201 -5.06 25.09 1.19
N GLU A 202 -4.28 24.90 2.26
CA GLU A 202 -4.57 23.91 3.31
C GLU A 202 -5.81 24.28 4.14
N GLU A 203 -5.95 25.56 4.51
CA GLU A 203 -7.11 26.09 5.23
C GLU A 203 -8.40 25.89 4.42
N GLU A 204 -8.36 26.23 3.13
CA GLU A 204 -9.49 26.09 2.20
C GLU A 204 -9.70 24.65 1.72
N ARG A 205 -8.80 23.72 2.07
CA ARG A 205 -8.76 22.34 1.56
C ARG A 205 -8.84 22.28 0.02
N SER A 206 -8.22 23.25 -0.65
CA SER A 206 -8.30 23.45 -2.10
C SER A 206 -6.92 23.39 -2.74
N PRO A 207 -6.74 22.69 -3.89
CA PRO A 207 -5.46 22.64 -4.56
C PRO A 207 -5.08 24.00 -5.19
N ALA A 208 -3.79 24.33 -5.17
CA ALA A 208 -3.23 25.54 -5.79
C ALA A 208 -2.06 25.22 -6.73
N ILE A 209 -1.90 26.02 -7.79
CA ILE A 209 -0.78 25.98 -8.72
C ILE A 209 0.21 27.08 -8.34
N LEU A 210 1.48 26.72 -8.15
CA LEU A 210 2.56 27.63 -7.78
C LEU A 210 3.57 27.74 -8.91
N GLN A 211 3.77 28.96 -9.41
CA GLN A 211 4.83 29.28 -10.35
C GLN A 211 5.94 30.04 -9.61
N VAL A 212 7.10 29.41 -9.48
CA VAL A 212 8.27 29.96 -8.75
C VAL A 212 9.35 30.37 -9.75
N ARG A 213 9.89 31.59 -9.63
CA ARG A 213 11.08 31.99 -10.42
C ARG A 213 12.37 31.36 -9.87
N SER A 214 13.23 30.90 -10.77
CA SER A 214 14.38 30.02 -10.52
C SER A 214 15.43 30.55 -9.51
N THR A 215 15.49 31.86 -9.23
CA THR A 215 16.48 32.45 -8.32
C THR A 215 16.18 32.28 -6.83
N CYS A 216 15.02 31.71 -6.45
CA CYS A 216 14.61 31.57 -5.06
C CYS A 216 15.06 30.26 -4.36
N PHE A 217 15.61 29.28 -5.10
CA PHE A 217 15.90 27.97 -4.54
C PHE A 217 17.29 27.88 -3.89
N LYS A 218 17.38 28.23 -2.60
CA LYS A 218 18.37 27.65 -1.68
C LYS A 218 17.66 26.80 -0.63
N VAL A 219 17.61 25.50 -0.92
CA VAL A 219 17.46 24.32 -0.03
C VAL A 219 16.50 24.45 1.17
N GLN A 220 15.31 23.84 1.06
CA GLN A 220 14.79 22.90 2.08
C GLN A 220 13.56 22.14 1.57
N TYR A 221 13.29 21.01 2.23
CA TYR A 221 12.43 19.88 1.85
C TYR A 221 10.94 20.24 1.70
N ILE A 222 10.54 20.88 0.60
CA ILE A 222 9.15 20.90 0.15
C ILE A 222 9.08 20.12 -1.15
N THR A 223 8.34 19.01 -1.16
CA THR A 223 7.93 18.35 -2.41
C THR A 223 6.91 19.27 -3.09
N LEU A 224 7.39 20.30 -3.78
CA LEU A 224 6.60 21.07 -4.71
C LEU A 224 6.34 20.20 -5.94
N VAL A 225 5.08 19.96 -6.26
CA VAL A 225 4.68 19.43 -7.58
C VAL A 225 4.91 20.55 -8.59
N THR A 226 6.11 20.62 -9.14
CA THR A 226 6.44 21.57 -10.21
C THR A 226 6.08 20.92 -11.55
N SER A 227 5.02 21.37 -12.21
CA SER A 227 4.94 21.26 -13.67
C SER A 227 5.74 22.42 -14.25
N SER A 228 7.05 22.27 -14.34
CA SER A 228 7.90 23.24 -15.03
C SER A 228 7.65 23.12 -16.53
N ILE A 229 6.95 24.09 -17.13
CA ILE A 229 7.13 24.41 -18.54
C ILE A 229 8.36 25.31 -18.58
N MET A 230 9.53 24.73 -18.86
CA MET A 230 10.66 25.52 -19.35
C MET A 230 10.33 25.92 -20.78
N ASN A 231 10.09 27.21 -21.01
CA ASN A 231 10.09 27.78 -22.33
C ASN A 231 11.34 28.67 -22.41
N ASP A 232 12.43 28.08 -22.90
CA ASP A 232 13.57 28.84 -23.40
C ASP A 232 13.25 29.26 -24.83
N SER A 233 13.03 30.56 -25.04
CA SER A 233 13.30 31.35 -26.26
C SER A 233 12.85 32.79 -26.02
#